data_AF-A0A811ZIM1-F1
#
_entry.id   AF-A0A811ZIM1-F1
#
_cell.length_a   1.000
_cell.length_b   1.000
_cell.length_c   1.000
_cell.angle_alpha   90.00
_cell.angle_beta   90.00
_cell.angle_gamma   90.00
#
_symmetry.space_group_name_H-M   'P 1'
#
loop_
_entity.id
_entity.type
_entity.pdbx_description
1 polymer ?
#
loop_
_entity_poly.entity_id
_entity_poly.type
_entity_poly.pdbx_seq_one_letter_code
_entity_poly.pdbx_strand_id
1 'polypeptide(L)' 'MAMGPSKGHKATKNTSKQTRRGHNGRLTKRTKTVQDMIQEMCGFALCEQCAMTLLKAKDELSNILAATRKAAAKRD' A
#
# COMPACT_ATOMS: atom_id res chain seq x y z
N MET A 1 -34.35 2.00 -18.70
CA MET A 1 -33.87 1.13 -19.80
C MET A 1 -33.26 -0.13 -19.22
N ALA A 2 -33.38 -1.28 -19.90
CA ALA A 2 -32.78 -2.54 -19.49
C ALA A 2 -31.28 -2.65 -19.84
N MET A 3 -30.80 -1.80 -20.76
CA MET A 3 -29.39 -1.68 -21.20
C MET A 3 -28.80 -0.26 -20.93
N GLY A 4 -27.45 -0.10 -20.91
CA GLY A 4 -26.72 1.10 -20.40
C GLY A 4 -26.07 1.07 -18.97
N PRO A 5 -25.30 2.08 -18.53
CA PRO A 5 -24.77 2.19 -17.16
C PRO A 5 -25.81 2.70 -16.13
N SER A 6 -26.74 3.55 -16.55
CA SER A 6 -27.83 4.12 -15.74
C SER A 6 -29.14 3.32 -15.87
N LYS A 7 -29.01 2.01 -16.08
CA LYS A 7 -30.12 1.05 -16.16
C LYS A 7 -30.89 0.96 -14.85
N GLY A 8 -32.08 0.34 -14.94
CA GLY A 8 -32.88 -0.05 -13.80
C GLY A 8 -34.02 0.92 -13.49
N HIS A 9 -34.79 0.58 -12.46
CA HIS A 9 -35.88 1.42 -11.97
C HIS A 9 -35.32 2.56 -11.12
N LYS A 10 -35.79 3.79 -11.36
CA LYS A 10 -35.39 4.97 -10.58
C LYS A 10 -36.08 4.90 -9.21
N ALA A 11 -35.42 4.29 -8.24
CA ALA A 11 -35.84 4.26 -6.86
C ALA A 11 -34.95 5.15 -5.98
N THR A 12 -35.50 5.68 -4.90
CA THR A 12 -34.72 6.31 -3.84
C THR A 12 -33.82 5.26 -3.18
N LYS A 13 -32.49 5.45 -3.23
CA LYS A 13 -31.54 4.50 -2.66
C LYS A 13 -31.55 4.58 -1.12
N ASN A 14 -31.64 3.43 -0.46
CA ASN A 14 -31.41 3.33 0.97
C ASN A 14 -29.91 3.29 1.29
N THR A 15 -29.44 4.15 2.18
CA THR A 15 -28.08 4.10 2.74
C THR A 15 -28.06 3.13 3.91
N SER A 16 -27.82 1.84 3.62
CA SER A 16 -27.68 0.84 4.68
C SER A 16 -26.41 1.07 5.49
N LYS A 17 -26.48 0.77 6.79
CA LYS A 17 -25.31 0.79 7.68
C LYS A 17 -24.31 -0.27 7.23
N GLN A 18 -23.01 0.02 7.39
CA GLN A 18 -21.96 -0.94 7.15
C GLN A 18 -22.17 -2.17 8.03
N THR A 19 -22.09 -3.35 7.41
CA THR A 19 -22.26 -4.63 8.11
C THR A 19 -20.98 -5.01 8.83
N ARG A 20 -21.06 -5.95 9.79
CA ARG A 20 -19.86 -6.49 10.46
C ARG A 20 -18.81 -7.02 9.48
N ARG A 21 -19.23 -7.68 8.38
CA ARG A 21 -18.32 -8.16 7.33
C ARG A 21 -17.56 -7.02 6.65
N GLY A 22 -18.16 -5.84 6.54
CA GLY A 22 -17.51 -4.64 6.02
C GLY A 22 -16.37 -4.13 6.91
N HIS A 23 -16.28 -4.57 8.17
CA HIS A 23 -15.17 -4.24 9.07
C HIS A 23 -14.02 -5.25 9.03
N ASN A 24 -14.16 -6.36 8.28
CA ASN A 24 -13.11 -7.36 8.15
C ASN A 24 -11.87 -6.74 7.47
N GLY A 25 -10.68 -7.11 7.94
CA GLY A 25 -9.40 -6.60 7.42
C GLY A 25 -8.97 -5.26 7.99
N ARG A 26 -9.79 -4.59 8.82
CA ARG A 26 -9.37 -3.36 9.51
C ARG A 26 -8.34 -3.70 10.59
N LEU A 27 -7.19 -3.03 10.52
CA LEU A 27 -6.18 -3.10 11.56
C LEU A 27 -6.65 -2.37 12.83
N THR A 28 -6.67 -3.07 13.96
CA THR A 28 -6.99 -2.49 15.27
C THR A 28 -5.71 -2.19 16.05
N LYS A 29 -5.78 -1.26 17.02
CA LYS A 29 -4.63 -0.93 17.86
C LYS A 29 -4.06 -2.17 18.57
N ARG A 30 -4.95 -3.00 19.14
CA ARG A 30 -4.59 -4.25 19.82
C ARG A 30 -3.84 -5.21 18.90
N THR A 31 -4.35 -5.43 17.68
CA THR A 31 -3.72 -6.36 16.73
C THR A 31 -2.37 -5.85 16.24
N LYS A 32 -2.22 -4.54 16.05
CA LYS A 32 -0.95 -3.94 15.63
C LYS A 32 0.12 -4.10 16.70
N THR A 33 -0.19 -3.79 17.97
CA THR A 33 0.77 -3.98 19.07
C THR A 33 1.27 -5.42 19.17
N VAL A 34 0.38 -6.41 19.04
CA VAL A 34 0.78 -7.83 19.08
C VAL A 34 1.59 -8.22 17.84
N GLN A 35 1.20 -7.75 16.65
CA GLN A 35 1.97 -8.01 15.42
C GLN A 35 3.38 -7.42 15.48
N ASP A 36 3.53 -6.22 16.04
CA ASP A 36 4.83 -5.54 16.16
C ASP A 36 5.74 -6.29 17.14
N MET A 37 5.21 -6.75 18.29
CA MET A 37 5.95 -7.59 19.22
C MET A 37 6.39 -8.92 18.59
N ILE A 38 5.52 -9.56 17.80
CA ILE A 38 5.87 -10.82 17.11
C ILE A 38 6.95 -10.58 16.06
N GLN A 39 6.85 -9.48 15.29
CA GLN A 39 7.84 -9.14 14.27
C GLN A 39 9.22 -8.85 14.89
N GLU A 40 9.26 -8.18 16.04
CA GLU A 40 10.51 -7.93 16.79
C GLU A 40 11.16 -9.23 17.25
N MET A 41 10.37 -10.16 17.78
CA MET A 41 10.88 -11.42 18.34
C MET A 41 11.26 -12.45 17.27
N CYS A 42 10.44 -12.61 16.23
CA CYS A 42 10.64 -13.64 15.21
C CYS A 42 11.51 -13.17 14.04
N GLY A 43 11.63 -11.85 13.82
CA GLY A 43 12.35 -11.29 12.69
C GLY A 43 11.65 -11.52 11.34
N PHE A 44 12.33 -11.14 10.26
CA PHE A 44 11.83 -11.25 8.89
C PHE A 44 12.25 -12.55 8.21
N ALA A 45 11.42 -13.08 7.33
CA ALA A 45 11.78 -14.21 6.49
C ALA A 45 12.89 -13.81 5.48
N LEU A 46 13.69 -14.78 5.02
CA LEU A 46 14.80 -14.52 4.08
C LEU A 46 14.34 -13.75 2.84
N CYS A 47 13.18 -14.09 2.27
CA CYS A 47 12.60 -13.40 1.12
C CYS A 47 12.23 -11.93 1.44
N GLU A 48 11.72 -11.65 2.63
CA GLU A 48 11.38 -10.29 3.07
C GLU A 48 12.64 -9.45 3.27
N GLN A 49 13.70 -10.05 3.84
CA GLN A 49 15.00 -9.41 3.99
C GLN A 49 15.64 -9.10 2.63
N CYS A 50 15.62 -10.05 1.69
CA CYS A 50 16.11 -9.85 0.32
C CYS A 50 15.33 -8.74 -0.40
N ALA A 51 14.01 -8.69 -0.26
CA ALA A 51 13.18 -7.65 -0.86
C ALA A 51 13.50 -6.26 -0.28
N MET A 52 13.67 -6.15 1.04
CA MET A 52 14.07 -4.89 1.67
C MET A 52 15.44 -4.41 1.20
N THR A 53 16.42 -5.31 1.08
CA THR A 53 17.76 -4.97 0.57
C THR A 53 17.72 -4.51 -0.88
N LEU A 54 16.92 -5.18 -1.72
CA LEU A 54 16.72 -4.77 -3.12
C LEU A 54 16.10 -3.37 -3.23
N LEU A 55 15.10 -3.06 -2.42
CA LEU A 55 14.47 -1.74 -2.40
C LEU A 55 15.47 -0.66 -2.00
N LYS A 56 16.25 -0.88 -0.93
CA LYS A 56 17.32 0.05 -0.51
C LYS A 56 18.34 0.29 -1.60
N ALA A 57 18.78 -0.77 -2.29
CA ALA A 57 19.72 -0.66 -3.39
C ALA A 57 19.13 0.14 -4.58
N LYS A 58 17.85 -0.05 -4.89
CA LYS A 58 17.17 0.72 -5.95
C LYS A 58 17.06 2.21 -5.64
N ASP A 59 16.71 2.55 -4.40
CA ASP A 59 16.62 3.95 -3.97
C ASP A 59 17.99 4.63 -4.02
N GLU A 60 19.04 3.94 -3.58
CA GLU A 60 20.42 4.44 -3.66
C GLU A 60 20.86 4.68 -5.10
N LEU A 61 20.61 3.71 -5.99
CA LEU A 61 20.92 3.85 -7.42
C LEU A 61 20.13 4.99 -8.08
N SER A 62 18.87 5.19 -7.68
CA SER A 62 18.04 6.30 -8.16
C SER A 62 18.63 7.66 -7.74
N ASN A 63 19.08 7.78 -6.50
CA ASN A 63 19.70 9.00 -5.98
C ASN A 63 21.01 9.34 -6.70
N ILE A 64 21.86 8.34 -6.94
CA ILE A 64 23.10 8.50 -7.70
C ILE A 64 22.79 8.98 -9.13
N LEU A 65 21.85 8.32 -9.81
CA LEU A 65 21.44 8.72 -11.16
C LEU A 65 20.87 10.14 -11.21
N ALA A 66 20.09 10.53 -10.20
CA ALA A 66 19.58 11.89 -10.07
C ALA A 66 20.71 12.91 -9.86
N ALA A 67 21.73 12.58 -9.07
CA ALA A 67 22.91 13.41 -8.88
C ALA A 67 23.73 13.54 -10.19
N THR A 68 23.94 12.44 -10.92
CA THR A 68 24.63 12.44 -12.22
C THR A 68 23.87 13.27 -13.25
N ARG A 69 22.53 13.15 -13.31
CA ARG A 69 21.68 13.98 -14.20
C ARG A 69 21.75 15.46 -13.83
N LYS A 70 21.71 15.82 -12.55
CA LYS A 70 21.87 17.20 -12.09
C LYS A 70 23.26 17.77 -12.41
N ALA A 71 24.31 16.95 -12.30
CA ALA A 71 25.67 17.35 -12.66
C ALA A 71 25.82 17.55 -14.18
N ALA A 72 25.17 16.72 -15.00
CA ALA A 72 25.13 16.87 -16.45
C ALA A 72 24.37 18.13 -16.87
N ALA A 73 23.23 18.44 -16.23
CA ALA A 73 22.41 19.62 -16.52
C ALA A 73 23.02 20.97 -16.08
N LYS A 74 24.13 20.97 -15.33
CA LYS A 74 24.88 22.18 -14.92
C LYS A 74 26.10 22.45 -15.79
N ARG A 75 26.33 21.65 -16.83
CA ARG A 75 27.46 21.80 -17.76
C ARG A 75 27.12 22.59 -19.03
N ASP A 76 25.91 23.15 -19.09
CA ASP A 76 25.47 24.19 -20.03
C ASP A 76 25.36 25.54 -19.30
#